data_AF-A0A1N6KVR5-F1
#
_entry.id   AF-A0A1N6KVR5-F1
#
_cell.length_a   1.000
_cell.length_b   1.000
_cell.length_c   1.000
_cell.angle_alpha   90.00
_cell.angle_beta   90.00
_cell.angle_gamma   90.00
#
_symmetry.space_group_name_H-M   'P 1'
#
loop_
_entity.id
_entity.type
_entity.pdbx_description
1 polymer ?
#
loop_
_entity_poly.entity_id
_entity_poly.type
_entity_poly.pdbx_seq_one_letter_code
_entity_poly.pdbx_strand_id
1 'polypeptide(L)'
;MHEAVAALVHPILARGLQLKERLDRGETPVFATEQAILEGLLTAGLAEEHGTAASEAEPRTIRLTGAIRRSTERLMTVRYALACWLDELFILESAWETRWNERKMEVTLNGTNDRAWRFWDLARRPETRLDRDLLETFFLCVMLGFRGDLRDRPTELRDWVDSSRAQLTKIEGMEWTPPPELTPPTRVPPLRGGERLRIMVVAGGLVFLLLTPVLAFFLIYQLGR
;
A
#
# COMPACT_ATOMS: atom_id res chain seq x y z
N MET A 1 -9.56 -5.76 -12.09
CA MET A 1 -10.20 -6.48 -10.97
C MET A 1 -11.73 -6.42 -11.08
N HIS A 2 -12.43 -7.53 -10.82
CA HIS A 2 -13.90 -7.54 -10.68
C HIS A 2 -14.36 -6.75 -9.44
N GLU A 3 -15.57 -6.20 -9.51
CA GLU A 3 -16.13 -5.26 -8.50
C GLU A 3 -16.15 -5.84 -7.09
N ALA A 4 -16.61 -7.08 -6.90
CA ALA A 4 -16.65 -7.73 -5.58
C ALA A 4 -15.26 -7.87 -4.95
N VAL A 5 -14.25 -8.22 -5.76
CA VAL A 5 -12.86 -8.32 -5.27
C VAL A 5 -12.30 -6.93 -5.01
N ALA A 6 -12.60 -5.93 -5.86
CA ALA A 6 -12.16 -4.55 -5.68
C ALA A 6 -12.74 -3.91 -4.41
N ALA A 7 -14.03 -4.18 -4.14
CA ALA A 7 -14.73 -3.72 -2.94
C ALA A 7 -14.12 -4.28 -1.65
N LEU A 8 -13.52 -5.47 -1.71
CA LEU A 8 -12.74 -6.04 -0.60
C LEU A 8 -11.32 -5.47 -0.53
N VAL A 9 -10.59 -5.48 -1.65
CA VAL A 9 -9.15 -5.15 -1.70
C VAL A 9 -8.89 -3.67 -1.41
N HIS A 10 -9.58 -2.75 -2.09
CA HIS A 10 -9.23 -1.32 -2.01
C HIS A 10 -9.40 -0.72 -0.61
N PRO A 11 -10.50 -0.94 0.12
CA PRO A 11 -10.65 -0.37 1.46
C PRO A 11 -9.61 -0.89 2.44
N ILE A 12 -9.22 -2.16 2.33
CA ILE A 12 -8.21 -2.77 3.19
C ILE A 12 -6.83 -2.18 2.92
N LEU A 13 -6.42 -2.09 1.64
CA LEU A 13 -5.14 -1.49 1.27
C LEU A 13 -5.08 -0.02 1.70
N ALA A 14 -6.14 0.74 1.40
CA ALA A 14 -6.22 2.15 1.77
C ALA A 14 -6.15 2.34 3.29
N ARG A 15 -6.90 1.55 4.07
CA ARG A 15 -6.89 1.66 5.53
C ARG A 15 -5.56 1.24 6.13
N GLY A 16 -4.95 0.16 5.64
CA GLY A 16 -3.64 -0.31 6.09
C GLY A 16 -2.55 0.74 5.86
N LEU A 17 -2.50 1.33 4.66
CA LEU A 17 -1.53 2.38 4.31
C LEU A 17 -1.78 3.68 5.11
N GLN A 18 -3.03 4.11 5.26
CA GLN A 18 -3.36 5.29 6.06
C GLN A 18 -2.95 5.10 7.53
N LEU A 19 -3.20 3.92 8.09
CA LEU A 19 -2.83 3.61 9.46
C LEU A 19 -1.31 3.58 9.63
N LYS A 20 -0.59 2.99 8.68
CA LYS A 20 0.88 3.01 8.63
C LYS A 20 1.42 4.44 8.61
N GLU A 21 0.89 5.29 7.74
CA GLU A 21 1.30 6.70 7.65
C GLU A 21 1.07 7.47 8.96
N ARG A 22 -0.04 7.20 9.65
CA ARG A 22 -0.32 7.78 10.98
C ARG A 22 0.72 7.34 12.01
N LEU A 23 1.06 6.06 12.04
CA LEU A 23 2.11 5.54 12.93
C LEU A 23 3.48 6.14 12.61
N ASP A 24 3.82 6.29 11.33
CA ASP A 24 5.08 6.89 10.90
C ASP A 24 5.19 8.39 11.27
N ARG A 25 4.05 9.09 11.34
CA ARG A 25 3.96 10.46 11.89
C ARG A 25 4.04 10.53 13.42
N GLY A 26 4.15 9.39 14.10
CA GLY A 26 4.22 9.30 15.56
C GLY A 26 2.86 9.42 16.24
N GLU A 27 1.74 9.31 15.52
CA GLU A 27 0.42 9.21 16.16
C GLU A 27 0.33 7.90 16.95
N THR A 28 -0.45 7.90 18.04
CA THR A 28 -0.68 6.72 18.88
C THR A 28 -2.15 6.27 18.81
N PRO A 29 -2.62 5.75 17.65
CA PRO A 29 -3.96 5.21 17.57
C PRO A 29 -4.14 4.01 18.52
N VAL A 30 -5.39 3.75 18.91
CA VAL A 30 -5.72 2.64 19.82
C VAL A 30 -5.62 1.33 19.04
N PHE A 31 -4.58 0.54 19.33
CA PHE A 31 -4.28 -0.72 18.64
C PHE A 31 -5.50 -1.64 18.50
N ALA A 32 -6.19 -1.93 19.60
CA ALA A 32 -7.33 -2.86 19.58
C ALA A 32 -8.47 -2.39 18.67
N THR A 33 -8.75 -1.08 18.64
CA THR A 33 -9.78 -0.49 17.78
C THR A 33 -9.38 -0.60 16.31
N GLU A 34 -8.15 -0.23 15.96
CA GLU A 34 -7.69 -0.26 14.57
C GLU A 34 -7.55 -1.70 14.05
N GLN A 35 -7.12 -2.61 14.91
CA GLN A 35 -7.05 -4.04 14.62
C GLN A 35 -8.43 -4.62 14.31
N ALA A 36 -9.43 -4.33 15.15
CA ALA A 36 -10.80 -4.77 14.95
C ALA A 36 -11.44 -4.18 13.67
N ILE A 37 -11.10 -2.93 13.31
CA ILE A 37 -11.55 -2.33 12.04
C ILE A 37 -10.99 -3.11 10.85
N LEU A 38 -9.69 -3.40 10.84
CA LEU A 38 -9.06 -4.15 9.75
C LEU A 38 -9.59 -5.58 9.66
N GLU A 39 -9.82 -6.23 10.79
CA GLU A 39 -10.45 -7.55 10.87
C GLU A 39 -11.90 -7.52 10.33
N GLY A 40 -12.67 -6.50 10.68
CA GLY A 40 -14.02 -6.27 10.16
C GLY A 40 -14.03 -6.09 8.64
N LEU A 41 -13.08 -5.33 8.09
CA LEU A 41 -12.94 -5.16 6.64
C LEU A 41 -12.59 -6.47 5.94
N LEU A 42 -11.68 -7.28 6.50
CA LEU A 42 -11.30 -8.60 5.96
C LEU A 42 -12.45 -9.61 5.95
N THR A 43 -13.41 -9.47 6.87
CA THR A 43 -14.54 -10.40 7.02
C THR A 43 -15.82 -9.93 6.32
N ALA A 44 -16.04 -8.62 6.16
CA ALA A 44 -17.24 -8.06 5.56
C ALA A 44 -17.52 -8.59 4.14
N GLY A 45 -16.50 -8.68 3.28
CA GLY A 45 -16.67 -9.16 1.90
C GLY A 45 -17.10 -10.63 1.77
N LEU A 46 -16.98 -11.43 2.83
CA LEU A 46 -17.43 -12.83 2.84
C LEU A 46 -18.88 -13.00 3.32
N ALA A 47 -19.40 -12.04 4.10
CA ALA A 47 -20.74 -12.12 4.67
C ALA A 47 -21.83 -11.78 3.64
N GLU A 48 -21.55 -10.85 2.72
CA GLU A 48 -22.51 -10.42 1.70
C GLU A 48 -22.85 -11.53 0.67
N GLU A 49 -21.91 -12.40 0.31
CA GLU A 49 -22.18 -13.53 -0.59
C GLU A 49 -22.99 -14.67 0.06
N HIS A 50 -22.89 -14.86 1.39
CA HIS A 50 -23.61 -15.94 2.08
C HIS A 50 -25.07 -15.59 2.41
N GLY A 51 -25.41 -14.31 2.52
CA GLY A 51 -26.76 -13.85 2.90
C GLY A 51 -27.85 -14.03 1.84
N THR A 52 -27.49 -14.27 0.58
CA THR A 52 -28.44 -14.37 -0.55
C THR A 52 -28.77 -15.80 -0.99
N ALA A 53 -28.07 -16.81 -0.48
CA ALA A 53 -28.20 -18.21 -0.92
C ALA A 53 -29.16 -19.07 -0.06
N ALA A 54 -29.72 -18.53 1.02
CA ALA A 54 -30.53 -19.29 1.98
C ALA A 54 -32.05 -19.28 1.71
N SER A 55 -32.52 -18.63 0.64
CA SER A 55 -33.96 -18.56 0.31
C SER A 55 -34.28 -19.33 -0.98
N GLU A 56 -35.05 -20.41 -0.79
CA GLU A 56 -35.82 -21.17 -1.80
C GLU A 56 -35.04 -22.14 -2.72
N ALA A 57 -35.11 -23.42 -2.35
CA ALA A 57 -34.56 -24.55 -3.09
C ALA A 57 -35.50 -25.04 -4.21
N GLU A 58 -35.08 -24.86 -5.47
CA GLU A 58 -35.58 -25.58 -6.65
C GLU A 58 -34.44 -26.36 -7.35
N PRO A 59 -34.70 -27.47 -8.07
CA PRO A 59 -33.71 -28.48 -8.46
C PRO A 59 -32.81 -28.14 -9.66
N ARG A 60 -32.36 -26.87 -9.79
CA ARG A 60 -31.27 -26.43 -10.70
C ARG A 60 -29.90 -26.33 -9.98
N THR A 61 -29.81 -26.88 -8.78
CA THR A 61 -28.84 -26.58 -7.72
C THR A 61 -27.37 -26.91 -8.03
N ILE A 62 -27.04 -28.00 -8.73
CA ILE A 62 -25.66 -28.53 -8.75
C ILE A 62 -24.64 -27.59 -9.42
N ARG A 63 -24.99 -26.90 -10.52
CA ARG A 63 -24.07 -25.96 -11.20
C ARG A 63 -23.91 -24.63 -10.44
N LEU A 64 -24.97 -24.18 -9.77
CA LEU A 64 -24.95 -22.93 -8.99
C LEU A 64 -24.08 -23.09 -7.74
N THR A 65 -24.17 -24.23 -7.06
CA THR A 65 -23.33 -24.54 -5.89
C THR A 65 -21.83 -24.53 -6.23
N GLY A 66 -21.44 -25.03 -7.40
CA GLY A 66 -20.04 -25.04 -7.84
C GLY A 66 -19.49 -23.66 -8.26
N ALA A 67 -20.35 -22.72 -8.66
CA ALA A 67 -19.95 -21.34 -8.95
C ALA A 67 -19.77 -20.54 -7.65
N ILE A 68 -20.73 -20.64 -6.74
CA ILE A 68 -20.68 -20.00 -5.41
C ILE A 68 -19.46 -20.52 -4.63
N ARG A 69 -19.22 -21.84 -4.62
CA ARG A 69 -18.03 -22.39 -3.93
C ARG A 69 -16.72 -21.79 -4.47
N ARG A 70 -16.60 -21.61 -5.78
CA ARG A 70 -15.41 -21.01 -6.41
C ARG A 70 -15.29 -19.51 -6.13
N SER A 71 -16.38 -18.76 -6.02
CA SER A 71 -16.33 -17.34 -5.62
C SER A 71 -15.90 -17.22 -4.17
N THR A 72 -16.47 -18.04 -3.27
CA THR A 72 -16.06 -18.09 -1.86
C THR A 72 -14.60 -18.48 -1.71
N GLU A 73 -14.13 -19.53 -2.40
CA GLU A 73 -12.71 -19.95 -2.38
C GLU A 73 -11.78 -18.81 -2.87
N ARG A 74 -12.19 -18.08 -3.91
CA ARG A 74 -11.47 -16.91 -4.41
C ARG A 74 -11.39 -15.82 -3.35
N LEU A 75 -12.51 -15.40 -2.77
CA LEU A 75 -12.55 -14.36 -1.75
C LEU A 75 -11.76 -14.75 -0.50
N MET A 76 -11.80 -16.02 -0.10
CA MET A 76 -10.97 -16.55 1.00
C MET A 76 -9.47 -16.43 0.69
N THR A 77 -9.08 -16.67 -0.56
CA THR A 77 -7.69 -16.52 -1.03
C THR A 77 -7.26 -15.06 -1.06
N VAL A 78 -8.13 -14.15 -1.52
CA VAL A 78 -7.90 -12.69 -1.47
C VAL A 78 -7.71 -12.23 -0.02
N ARG A 79 -8.61 -12.62 0.87
CA ARG A 79 -8.54 -12.30 2.30
C ARG A 79 -7.22 -12.77 2.92
N TYR A 80 -6.80 -14.00 2.58
CA TYR A 80 -5.53 -14.53 3.06
C TYR A 80 -4.34 -13.69 2.59
N ALA A 81 -4.28 -13.34 1.29
CA ALA A 81 -3.22 -12.53 0.74
C ALA A 81 -3.12 -11.15 1.41
N LEU A 82 -4.27 -10.51 1.68
CA LEU A 82 -4.34 -9.21 2.36
C LEU A 82 -3.94 -9.30 3.83
N ALA A 83 -4.35 -10.37 4.54
CA ALA A 83 -3.93 -10.62 5.91
C ALA A 83 -2.40 -10.80 6.01
N CYS A 84 -1.81 -11.55 5.07
CA CYS A 84 -0.35 -11.70 5.00
C CYS A 84 0.37 -10.37 4.78
N TRP A 85 -0.17 -9.52 3.88
CA TRP A 85 0.39 -8.19 3.62
C TRP A 85 0.30 -7.27 4.84
N LEU A 86 -0.86 -7.20 5.50
CA LEU A 86 -1.03 -6.40 6.74
C LEU A 86 -0.08 -6.88 7.84
N ASP A 87 0.03 -8.21 8.03
CA ASP A 87 0.93 -8.78 9.01
C ASP A 87 2.38 -8.38 8.74
N GLU A 88 2.82 -8.47 7.49
CA GLU A 88 4.19 -8.08 7.15
C GLU A 88 4.43 -6.56 7.31
N LEU A 89 3.48 -5.74 6.86
CA LEU A 89 3.53 -4.28 6.95
C LEU A 89 3.70 -3.81 8.40
N PHE A 90 2.87 -4.30 9.32
CA PHE A 90 2.91 -3.85 10.72
C PHE A 90 3.97 -4.54 11.56
N ILE A 91 4.39 -5.77 11.22
CA ILE A 91 5.48 -6.45 11.93
C ILE A 91 6.82 -5.83 11.60
N LEU A 92 7.10 -5.47 10.35
CA LEU A 92 8.44 -5.02 9.98
C LEU A 92 8.64 -3.52 10.02
N GLU A 93 7.58 -2.76 9.73
CA GLU A 93 7.73 -1.35 9.38
C GLU A 93 6.98 -0.43 10.34
N SER A 94 6.60 -0.89 11.54
CA SER A 94 5.78 -0.07 12.44
C SER A 94 6.17 -0.18 13.92
N ALA A 95 5.81 0.85 14.69
CA ALA A 95 5.93 0.85 16.15
C ALA A 95 5.04 -0.20 16.85
N TRP A 96 4.19 -0.90 16.10
CA TRP A 96 3.34 -1.97 16.61
C TRP A 96 3.93 -3.36 16.44
N GLU A 97 5.15 -3.51 15.93
CA GLU A 97 5.82 -4.79 15.66
C GLU A 97 5.52 -5.88 16.70
N THR A 98 5.87 -5.64 17.97
CA THR A 98 5.69 -6.64 19.05
C THR A 98 4.22 -7.01 19.24
N ARG A 99 3.35 -5.99 19.37
CA ARG A 99 1.91 -6.20 19.62
C ARG A 99 1.21 -6.89 18.45
N TRP A 100 1.60 -6.54 17.23
CA TRP A 100 1.07 -7.14 16.02
C TRP A 100 1.55 -8.58 15.84
N ASN A 101 2.83 -8.85 16.13
CA ASN A 101 3.39 -10.20 16.04
C ASN A 101 2.72 -11.19 17.00
N GLU A 102 2.26 -10.72 18.17
CA GLU A 102 1.46 -11.51 19.12
C GLU A 102 0.03 -11.78 18.65
N ARG A 103 -0.52 -10.93 17.77
CA ARG A 103 -1.91 -10.97 17.32
C ARG A 103 -2.02 -10.82 15.81
N LYS A 104 -1.34 -11.70 15.08
CA LYS A 104 -1.34 -11.72 13.61
C LYS A 104 -2.74 -11.94 13.06
N MET A 105 -3.07 -11.20 12.02
CA MET A 105 -4.31 -11.37 11.25
C MET A 105 -4.38 -12.77 10.65
N GLU A 106 -3.28 -13.31 10.13
CA GLU A 106 -3.25 -14.67 9.58
C GLU A 106 -3.70 -15.70 10.62
N VAL A 107 -3.17 -15.60 11.85
CA VAL A 107 -3.50 -16.54 12.93
C VAL A 107 -4.95 -16.39 13.33
N THR A 108 -5.43 -15.16 13.52
CA THR A 108 -6.82 -14.88 13.92
C THR A 108 -7.83 -15.36 12.87
N LEU A 109 -7.54 -15.14 11.59
CA LEU A 109 -8.51 -15.34 10.50
C LEU A 109 -8.43 -16.71 9.83
N ASN A 110 -7.25 -17.34 9.85
CA ASN A 110 -6.97 -18.57 9.12
C ASN A 110 -6.41 -19.68 10.01
N GLY A 111 -6.06 -19.38 11.28
CA GLY A 111 -5.53 -20.35 12.22
C GLY A 111 -4.11 -20.84 11.91
N THR A 112 -3.42 -20.23 10.95
CA THR A 112 -2.06 -20.61 10.53
C THR A 112 -1.08 -19.46 10.72
N ASN A 113 0.21 -19.77 10.78
CA ASN A 113 1.31 -18.81 10.85
C ASN A 113 2.34 -19.15 9.76
N ASP A 114 1.85 -19.32 8.53
CA ASP A 114 2.57 -19.83 7.37
C ASP A 114 2.69 -18.77 6.26
N ARG A 115 2.36 -17.50 6.56
CA ARG A 115 2.28 -16.41 5.57
C ARG A 115 3.50 -16.31 4.65
N ALA A 116 4.70 -16.57 5.20
CA ALA A 116 5.94 -16.36 4.49
C ALA A 116 6.03 -17.23 3.21
N TRP A 117 5.70 -18.52 3.31
CA TRP A 117 5.80 -19.46 2.19
C TRP A 117 4.46 -19.71 1.50
N ARG A 118 3.36 -19.76 2.28
CA ARG A 118 2.03 -20.12 1.75
C ARG A 118 1.45 -19.04 0.86
N PHE A 119 1.79 -17.76 1.08
CA PHE A 119 1.47 -16.69 0.12
C PHE A 119 2.01 -17.02 -1.27
N TRP A 120 3.28 -17.44 -1.36
CA TRP A 120 3.93 -17.74 -2.63
C TRP A 120 3.44 -19.04 -3.25
N ASP A 121 3.11 -20.04 -2.44
CA ASP A 121 2.45 -21.27 -2.91
C ASP A 121 1.14 -20.93 -3.64
N LEU A 122 0.31 -20.07 -3.03
CA LEU A 122 -0.94 -19.61 -3.63
C LEU A 122 -0.70 -18.74 -4.87
N ALA A 123 0.27 -17.83 -4.83
CA ALA A 123 0.58 -16.91 -5.93
C ALA A 123 1.21 -17.59 -7.17
N ARG A 124 1.79 -18.78 -7.00
CA ARG A 124 2.49 -19.54 -8.05
C ARG A 124 1.72 -20.76 -8.55
N ARG A 125 0.49 -21.00 -8.09
CA ARG A 125 -0.26 -22.22 -8.42
C ARG A 125 -0.29 -22.47 -9.95
N PRO A 126 0.26 -23.61 -10.41
CA PRO A 126 0.47 -23.87 -11.84
C PRO A 126 -0.79 -24.35 -12.59
N GLU A 127 -1.85 -24.75 -11.89
CA GLU A 127 -2.90 -25.64 -12.44
C GLU A 127 -3.93 -24.99 -13.36
N THR A 128 -3.92 -23.68 -13.49
CA THR A 128 -4.61 -22.92 -14.54
C THR A 128 -4.22 -21.47 -14.27
N ARG A 129 -4.07 -20.64 -15.31
CA ARG A 129 -3.83 -19.19 -15.15
C ARG A 129 -4.57 -18.71 -13.91
N LEU A 130 -3.81 -18.28 -12.89
CA LEU A 130 -4.39 -17.77 -11.66
C LEU A 130 -5.50 -16.81 -12.08
N ASP A 131 -6.66 -16.92 -11.43
CA ASP A 131 -7.74 -15.99 -11.75
C ASP A 131 -7.18 -14.56 -11.72
N ARG A 132 -7.51 -13.76 -12.74
CA ARG A 132 -6.88 -12.45 -12.94
C ARG A 132 -6.98 -11.58 -11.69
N ASP A 133 -8.09 -11.65 -10.97
CA ASP A 133 -8.29 -10.86 -9.75
C ASP A 133 -7.38 -11.34 -8.62
N LEU A 134 -7.15 -12.65 -8.51
CA LEU A 134 -6.20 -13.21 -7.55
C LEU A 134 -4.80 -12.72 -7.89
N LEU A 135 -4.39 -12.84 -9.15
CA LEU A 135 -3.06 -12.43 -9.58
C LEU A 135 -2.85 -10.93 -9.32
N GLU A 136 -3.85 -10.11 -9.63
CA GLU A 136 -3.85 -8.67 -9.39
C GLU A 136 -3.74 -8.37 -7.88
N THR A 137 -4.47 -9.09 -7.02
CA THR A 137 -4.39 -8.95 -5.57
C THR A 137 -2.98 -9.28 -5.05
N PHE A 138 -2.44 -10.45 -5.41
CA PHE A 138 -1.08 -10.86 -5.02
C PHE A 138 -0.04 -9.86 -5.53
N PHE A 139 -0.19 -9.40 -6.78
CA PHE A 139 0.70 -8.41 -7.38
C PHE A 139 0.67 -7.08 -6.63
N LEU A 140 -0.53 -6.57 -6.28
CA LEU A 140 -0.67 -5.36 -5.49
C LEU A 140 -0.02 -5.48 -4.11
N CYS A 141 -0.24 -6.58 -3.38
CA CYS A 141 0.43 -6.83 -2.09
C CYS A 141 1.96 -6.78 -2.21
N VAL A 142 2.52 -7.36 -3.28
CA VAL A 142 3.97 -7.35 -3.54
C VAL A 142 4.48 -5.96 -3.93
N MET A 143 3.74 -5.23 -4.78
CA MET A 143 4.08 -3.84 -5.14
C MET A 143 4.03 -2.90 -3.92
N LEU A 144 3.16 -3.21 -2.94
CA LEU A 144 3.04 -2.51 -1.67
C LEU A 144 3.97 -3.06 -0.57
N GLY A 145 5.02 -3.80 -0.96
CA GLY A 145 6.12 -4.14 -0.06
C GLY A 145 6.14 -5.57 0.46
N PHE A 146 5.13 -6.40 0.22
CA PHE A 146 5.17 -7.79 0.66
C PHE A 146 6.30 -8.58 -0.02
N ARG A 147 7.06 -9.35 0.77
CA ARG A 147 8.17 -10.19 0.35
C ARG A 147 8.01 -11.63 0.82
N GLY A 148 7.50 -11.87 2.03
CA GLY A 148 7.45 -13.20 2.62
C GLY A 148 8.79 -13.92 2.52
N ASP A 149 8.78 -15.18 2.09
CA ASP A 149 9.95 -16.04 1.92
C ASP A 149 10.86 -15.68 0.71
N LEU A 150 10.44 -14.74 -0.14
CA LEU A 150 11.27 -14.20 -1.22
C LEU A 150 12.10 -12.98 -0.81
N ARG A 151 12.07 -12.59 0.47
CA ARG A 151 12.85 -11.46 0.98
C ARG A 151 14.33 -11.56 0.65
N ASP A 152 14.90 -12.74 0.86
CA ASP A 152 16.33 -13.00 0.63
C ASP A 152 16.62 -13.48 -0.80
N ARG A 153 15.59 -13.48 -1.68
CA ARG A 153 15.65 -13.97 -3.06
C ARG A 153 15.14 -12.89 -4.05
N PRO A 154 15.83 -11.73 -4.14
CA PRO A 154 15.36 -10.57 -4.90
C PRO A 154 15.28 -10.82 -6.41
N THR A 155 16.07 -11.76 -6.95
CA THR A 155 16.00 -12.15 -8.37
C THR A 155 14.69 -12.87 -8.67
N GLU A 156 14.35 -13.91 -7.90
CA GLU A 156 13.08 -14.63 -8.04
C GLU A 156 11.87 -13.72 -7.88
N LEU A 157 11.95 -12.75 -6.96
CA LEU A 157 10.89 -11.77 -6.77
C LEU A 157 10.70 -10.91 -8.02
N ARG A 158 11.79 -10.41 -8.61
CA ARG A 158 11.74 -9.61 -9.84
C ARG A 158 11.17 -10.41 -11.00
N ASP A 159 11.62 -11.64 -11.18
CA ASP A 159 11.13 -12.53 -12.25
C ASP A 159 9.61 -12.80 -12.09
N TRP A 160 9.15 -13.01 -10.86
CA TRP A 160 7.73 -13.15 -10.57
C TRP A 160 6.94 -11.86 -10.85
N VAL A 161 7.47 -10.69 -10.47
CA VAL A 161 6.84 -9.39 -10.74
C VAL A 161 6.72 -9.13 -12.25
N ASP A 162 7.79 -9.38 -13.01
CA ASP A 162 7.83 -9.12 -14.46
C ASP A 162 6.87 -10.07 -15.21
N SER A 163 6.88 -11.36 -14.84
CA SER A 163 5.95 -12.34 -15.41
C SER A 163 4.49 -12.05 -15.04
N SER A 164 4.21 -11.62 -13.81
CA SER A 164 2.86 -11.25 -13.36
C SER A 164 2.37 -9.99 -14.06
N ARG A 165 3.22 -8.96 -14.17
CA ARG A 165 2.92 -7.73 -14.93
C ARG A 165 2.57 -8.07 -16.37
N ALA A 166 3.42 -8.87 -17.05
CA ALA A 166 3.18 -9.27 -18.42
C ALA A 166 1.87 -10.06 -18.59
N GLN A 167 1.42 -10.81 -17.57
CA GLN A 167 0.13 -11.50 -17.59
C GLN A 167 -1.04 -10.54 -17.39
N LEU A 168 -0.92 -9.58 -16.47
CA LEU A 168 -1.97 -8.60 -16.18
C LEU A 168 -2.19 -7.61 -17.34
N THR A 169 -1.14 -7.27 -18.09
CA THR A 169 -1.20 -6.35 -19.24
C THR A 169 -1.62 -7.00 -20.56
N LYS A 170 -1.61 -8.34 -20.66
CA LYS A 170 -2.01 -9.07 -21.88
C LYS A 170 -3.50 -8.92 -22.24
N ILE A 171 -4.32 -8.38 -21.34
CA ILE A 171 -5.75 -8.14 -21.57
C ILE A 171 -6.04 -6.67 -21.28
N GLU A 172 -5.73 -5.84 -22.24
CA GLU A 172 -6.58 -4.73 -22.67
C GLU A 172 -6.28 -4.45 -24.15
N GLY A 173 -7.09 -5.04 -25.03
CA GLY A 173 -7.32 -4.51 -26.37
C GLY A 173 -8.15 -3.21 -26.33
N MET A 174 -8.24 -2.56 -25.17
CA MET A 174 -8.51 -1.13 -25.09
C MET A 174 -7.19 -0.46 -25.46
N GLU A 175 -7.13 -0.01 -26.71
CA GLU A 175 -6.22 1.05 -27.11
C GLU A 175 -6.43 2.18 -26.09
N TRP A 176 -5.50 2.31 -25.13
CA TRP A 176 -5.51 3.44 -24.21
C TRP A 176 -5.41 4.68 -25.08
N THR A 177 -6.55 5.34 -25.34
CA THR A 177 -6.56 6.67 -25.92
C THR A 177 -6.05 7.60 -24.83
N PRO A 178 -4.81 8.11 -24.92
CA PRO A 178 -4.37 9.10 -23.96
C PRO A 178 -5.39 10.24 -23.96
N PRO A 179 -5.81 10.76 -22.79
CA PRO A 179 -6.59 11.97 -22.76
C PRO A 179 -5.84 13.03 -23.59
N PRO A 180 -6.55 13.86 -24.38
CA PRO A 180 -5.91 14.87 -25.20
C PRO A 180 -4.95 15.66 -24.33
N GLU A 181 -3.68 15.69 -24.72
CA GLU A 181 -2.65 16.41 -23.99
C GLU A 181 -3.17 17.83 -23.75
N LEU A 182 -3.41 18.17 -22.48
CA LEU A 182 -3.66 19.54 -22.10
C LEU A 182 -2.39 20.28 -22.46
N THR A 183 -2.38 21.07 -23.53
CA THR A 183 -1.28 21.99 -23.83
C THR A 183 -1.13 22.89 -22.62
N PRO A 184 -0.13 22.69 -21.75
CA PRO A 184 0.01 23.54 -20.58
C PRO A 184 0.29 24.95 -21.11
N PRO A 185 -0.25 26.00 -20.47
CA PRO A 185 0.06 27.37 -20.86
C PRO A 185 1.59 27.56 -20.76
N THR A 186 2.25 27.56 -21.92
CA THR A 186 3.72 27.66 -22.07
C THR A 186 4.26 29.05 -21.75
N ARG A 187 3.38 30.00 -21.38
CA ARG A 187 3.75 31.29 -20.79
C ARG A 187 3.88 31.19 -19.28
N VAL A 188 4.82 30.36 -18.83
CA VAL A 188 5.36 30.50 -17.48
C VAL A 188 6.36 31.66 -17.49
N PRO A 189 6.14 32.75 -16.72
CA PRO A 189 7.13 33.81 -16.59
C PRO A 189 8.45 33.22 -16.08
N PRO A 190 9.62 33.69 -16.56
CA PRO A 190 10.89 33.12 -16.18
C PRO A 190 11.06 33.16 -14.66
N LEU A 191 11.40 32.01 -14.08
CA LEU A 191 11.65 31.88 -12.64
C LEU A 191 12.93 32.65 -12.29
N ARG A 192 12.80 33.93 -11.91
CA ARG A 192 13.91 34.81 -11.45
C ARG A 192 14.42 34.49 -10.04
N GLY A 193 14.27 33.24 -9.59
CA GLY A 193 14.68 32.81 -8.25
C GLY A 193 16.19 33.00 -8.04
N GLY A 194 17.00 32.66 -9.04
CA GLY A 194 18.46 32.81 -8.98
C GLY A 194 18.92 34.26 -8.88
N GLU A 195 18.28 35.18 -9.62
CA GLU A 195 18.60 36.61 -9.55
C GLU A 195 18.25 37.22 -8.18
N ARG A 196 17.08 36.88 -7.62
CA ARG A 196 16.67 37.35 -6.29
C ARG A 196 17.60 36.83 -5.19
N LEU A 197 18.02 35.56 -5.26
CA LEU A 197 18.98 34.98 -4.31
C LEU A 197 20.32 35.71 -4.37
N ARG A 198 20.84 35.97 -5.57
CA ARG A 198 22.11 36.69 -5.76
C ARG A 198 22.06 38.09 -5.16
N ILE A 199 20.96 38.81 -5.35
CA ILE A 199 20.75 40.15 -4.77
C ILE A 199 20.70 40.07 -3.24
N MET A 200 19.96 39.11 -2.66
CA MET A 200 19.90 38.92 -1.21
C MET A 200 21.27 38.60 -0.60
N VAL A 201 22.06 37.72 -1.24
CA VAL A 201 23.39 37.34 -0.75
C VAL A 201 24.34 38.53 -0.77
N VAL A 202 24.35 39.32 -1.85
CA VAL A 202 25.19 40.52 -1.95
C VAL A 202 24.77 41.57 -0.91
N ALA A 203 23.47 41.86 -0.79
CA ALA A 203 22.96 42.82 0.18
C ALA A 203 23.27 42.39 1.63
N GLY A 204 23.03 41.11 1.95
CA GLY A 204 23.31 40.54 3.27
C GLY A 204 24.80 40.59 3.62
N GLY A 205 25.68 40.24 2.66
CA GLY A 205 27.13 40.34 2.86
C GLY A 205 27.61 41.76 3.10
N LEU A 206 27.03 42.75 2.40
CA LEU A 206 27.40 44.16 2.54
C LEU A 206 26.95 44.74 3.89
N VAL A 207 25.75 44.37 4.35
CA VAL A 207 25.25 44.72 5.69
C VAL A 207 26.12 44.10 6.78
N PHE A 208 26.50 42.82 6.63
CA PHE A 208 27.37 42.14 7.58
C PHE A 208 28.75 42.82 7.68
N LEU A 209 29.34 43.17 6.53
CA LEU A 209 30.64 43.84 6.45
C LEU A 209 30.59 45.23 7.11
N LEU A 210 29.50 45.98 6.97
CA LEU A 210 29.30 47.27 7.62
C LEU A 210 29.02 47.16 9.13
N LEU A 211 28.31 46.13 9.57
CA LEU A 211 28.01 45.90 10.99
C LEU A 211 29.22 45.44 11.79
N THR A 212 30.14 44.69 11.17
CA THR A 212 31.33 44.14 11.83
C THR A 212 32.16 45.19 12.59
N PRO A 213 32.57 46.34 11.99
CA PRO A 213 33.34 47.36 12.71
C PRO A 213 32.52 48.05 13.82
N VAL A 214 31.22 48.25 13.62
CA VAL A 214 30.33 48.84 14.64
C VAL A 214 30.24 47.92 15.86
N LEU A 215 30.06 46.63 15.63
CA LEU A 215 29.98 45.63 16.69
C LEU A 215 31.33 45.50 17.42
N ALA A 216 32.44 45.48 16.68
CA ALA A 216 33.79 45.44 17.25
C ALA A 216 34.06 46.67 18.12
N PHE A 217 33.70 47.87 17.66
CA PHE A 217 33.81 49.10 18.44
C PHE A 217 32.99 49.03 19.74
N PHE A 218 31.74 48.56 19.67
CA PHE A 218 30.87 48.44 20.83
C PHE A 218 31.40 47.43 21.86
N LEU A 219 31.95 46.30 21.39
CA LEU A 219 32.62 45.29 22.23
C LEU A 219 33.83 45.86 22.94
N ILE A 220 34.71 46.57 22.24
CA ILE A 220 35.89 47.21 22.83
C ILE A 220 35.46 48.27 23.85
N TYR A 221 34.45 49.08 23.53
CA TYR A 221 33.94 50.10 24.44
C TYR A 221 33.33 49.52 25.72
N GLN A 222 32.62 48.39 25.65
CA GLN A 222 32.09 47.72 26.84
C GLN A 222 33.16 47.02 27.67
N LEU A 223 34.16 46.40 27.05
CA LEU A 223 35.25 45.71 27.76
C LEU A 223 36.27 46.67 28.38
N GLY A 224 36.35 47.91 27.89
CA GLY A 224 37.23 48.95 28.43
C GLY A 224 36.64 49.77 29.58
N ARG A 225 35.40 49.50 29.99
CA ARG A 225 34.73 50.10 31.15
C ARG A 225 34.74 49.14 32.33
#